data_AF-F0YET0-F1
#
_entry.id   AF-F0YET0-F1
#
_cell.length_a   1.000
_cell.length_b   1.000
_cell.length_c   1.000
_cell.angle_alpha   90.00
_cell.angle_beta   90.00
_cell.angle_gamma   90.00
#
_symmetry.space_group_name_H-M   'P 1'
#
loop_
_entity.id
_entity.type
_entity.pdbx_description
1 polymer ?
#
loop_
_entity_poly.entity_id
_entity_poly.type
_entity_poly.pdbx_seq_one_letter_code
_entity_poly.pdbx_strand_id
1 'polypeptide(L)'
;MARLEPAVALYSRKVLIEDPCEAVAPDWMRFVKGVVDSEDLPLSISREKSQDRRLLDKLQDVVVRKFLRFLLDKAKQDRAKYLEFYAEYATFLKEGACHDHGRRQGRTRERNSQLQRLLSRPFSTRRRADLAKLLYFDTSSSAELTSLDEYVGRLPGDAKDDDDKIYYLHAPTRELALASPYYEAFKDSKRECLFVYNAIDDFVMSNLGTHNGRPIVAAERATFAAGGAAEEKTEESGGDENAPASRTLDDAESAFLARWMVRTLDDRLESVVPTDRLSSSPAVLADAESGAMRRMMALVAQQSTGEALPPLPKQKLEVNPKHPVVLALHDAAKRSSDDATALHAAHQLLDTAIVAAGLMDDARTMIPRLNKLLELALLKQDK
;
A
#
# COMPACT_ATOMS: atom_id res chain seq x y z
N MET A 1 1.43 23.66 7.48
CA MET A 1 1.42 24.59 6.33
C MET A 1 0.00 25.05 6.09
N ALA A 2 -0.22 26.33 5.82
CA ALA A 2 -1.52 26.80 5.34
C ALA A 2 -1.84 26.14 3.99
N ARG A 3 -3.12 25.82 3.73
CA ARG A 3 -3.56 25.30 2.44
C ARG A 3 -3.18 26.31 1.36
N LEU A 4 -2.51 25.86 0.29
CA LEU A 4 -2.26 26.73 -0.86
C LEU A 4 -3.59 27.07 -1.53
N GLU A 5 -3.79 28.35 -1.82
CA GLU A 5 -4.95 28.81 -2.56
C GLU A 5 -4.69 28.73 -4.07
N PRO A 6 -5.70 28.37 -4.88
CA PRO A 6 -5.62 28.44 -6.34
C PRO A 6 -5.15 29.82 -6.81
N ALA A 7 -4.36 29.86 -7.88
CA ALA A 7 -3.71 31.09 -8.34
C ALA A 7 -3.64 31.19 -9.88
N VAL A 8 -4.62 30.61 -10.57
CA VAL A 8 -4.75 30.70 -12.03
C VAL A 8 -5.87 31.66 -12.38
N ALA A 9 -5.52 32.75 -13.06
CA ALA A 9 -6.48 33.75 -13.51
C ALA A 9 -7.06 33.39 -14.88
N LEU A 10 -8.36 33.67 -15.07
CA LEU A 10 -9.08 33.49 -16.34
C LEU A 10 -9.29 34.84 -17.03
N TYR A 11 -8.85 34.91 -18.28
CA TYR A 11 -9.02 36.05 -19.16
C TYR A 11 -9.82 35.65 -20.39
N SER A 12 -10.49 36.63 -20.99
CA SER A 12 -11.03 36.51 -22.34
C SER A 12 -10.64 37.72 -23.16
N ARG A 13 -9.95 37.47 -24.28
CA ARG A 13 -9.45 38.51 -25.19
C ARG A 13 -8.66 39.57 -24.42
N LYS A 14 -7.76 39.12 -23.54
CA LYS A 14 -6.93 39.96 -22.66
C LYS A 14 -7.70 40.78 -21.63
N VAL A 15 -8.98 40.51 -21.40
CA VAL A 15 -9.78 41.12 -20.33
C VAL A 15 -9.90 40.14 -19.17
N LEU A 16 -9.54 40.58 -17.96
CA LEU A 16 -9.67 39.75 -16.77
C LEU A 16 -11.14 39.44 -16.49
N ILE A 17 -11.43 38.16 -16.25
CA ILE A 17 -12.78 37.66 -15.93
C ILE A 17 -12.87 37.21 -14.48
N GLU A 18 -11.90 36.41 -14.01
CA GLU A 18 -11.91 35.84 -12.66
C GLU A 18 -10.47 35.56 -12.18
N ASP A 19 -10.14 35.97 -10.95
CA ASP A 19 -8.84 35.74 -10.31
C ASP A 19 -8.99 35.51 -8.78
N PRO A 20 -8.67 34.31 -8.26
CA PRO A 20 -8.36 33.09 -9.00
C PRO A 20 -9.61 32.43 -9.57
N CYS A 21 -9.49 31.74 -10.71
CA CYS A 21 -10.57 30.93 -11.28
C CYS A 21 -10.38 29.45 -10.94
N GLU A 22 -11.08 28.95 -9.92
CA GLU A 22 -10.97 27.54 -9.49
C GLU A 22 -11.43 26.53 -10.54
N ALA A 23 -12.21 26.98 -11.54
CA ALA A 23 -12.74 26.10 -12.56
C ALA A 23 -11.68 25.67 -13.59
N VAL A 24 -10.59 26.44 -13.78
CA VAL A 24 -9.63 26.18 -14.87
C VAL A 24 -8.55 25.16 -14.52
N ALA A 25 -8.37 24.86 -13.24
CA ALA A 25 -7.42 23.87 -12.75
C ALA A 25 -8.06 23.05 -11.61
N PRO A 26 -7.82 21.73 -11.53
CA PRO A 26 -8.29 20.92 -10.41
C PRO A 26 -7.57 21.31 -9.11
N ASP A 27 -8.19 21.00 -7.96
CA ASP A 27 -7.65 21.35 -6.62
C ASP A 27 -6.26 20.79 -6.34
N TRP A 28 -5.91 19.62 -6.90
CA TRP A 28 -4.56 19.07 -6.80
C TRP A 28 -3.52 19.91 -7.55
N MET A 29 -3.91 20.77 -8.50
CA MET A 29 -3.03 21.74 -9.17
C MET A 29 -3.01 23.12 -8.50
N ARG A 30 -3.53 23.28 -7.28
CA ARG A 30 -3.60 24.58 -6.59
C ARG A 30 -2.26 25.31 -6.40
N PHE A 31 -1.14 24.59 -6.46
CA PHE A 31 0.20 25.19 -6.43
C PHE A 31 0.60 25.88 -7.75
N VAL A 32 -0.09 25.61 -8.85
CA VAL A 32 0.19 26.18 -10.17
C VAL A 32 -0.30 27.62 -10.22
N LYS A 33 0.58 28.52 -10.62
CA LYS A 33 0.29 29.94 -10.86
C LYS A 33 0.31 30.23 -12.34
N GLY A 34 -0.62 31.04 -12.83
CA GLY A 34 -0.61 31.41 -14.23
C GLY A 34 -1.85 32.13 -14.72
N VAL A 35 -1.93 32.25 -16.05
CA VAL A 35 -3.01 32.95 -16.74
C VAL A 35 -3.51 32.06 -17.88
N VAL A 36 -4.83 31.95 -18.01
CA VAL A 36 -5.49 31.32 -19.16
C VAL A 36 -6.31 32.36 -19.89
N ASP A 37 -5.92 32.73 -21.12
CA ASP A 37 -6.67 33.65 -21.97
C ASP A 37 -7.43 32.87 -23.06
N SER A 38 -8.75 33.04 -23.13
CA SER A 38 -9.63 32.34 -24.07
C SER A 38 -10.40 33.31 -24.97
N GLU A 39 -10.25 33.15 -26.29
CA GLU A 39 -10.96 33.92 -27.31
C GLU A 39 -12.46 33.56 -27.43
N ASP A 40 -12.83 32.36 -26.96
CA ASP A 40 -14.14 31.72 -27.13
C ASP A 40 -15.07 31.87 -25.92
N LEU A 41 -14.61 32.53 -24.85
CA LEU A 41 -15.41 32.71 -23.64
C LEU A 41 -16.54 33.71 -23.89
N PRO A 42 -17.83 33.35 -23.69
CA PRO A 42 -18.92 34.28 -23.86
C PRO A 42 -18.87 35.33 -22.73
N LEU A 43 -18.63 36.59 -23.10
CA LEU A 43 -18.69 37.72 -22.17
C LEU A 43 -20.15 37.98 -21.80
N SER A 44 -20.55 37.70 -20.55
CA SER A 44 -21.86 38.13 -20.05
C SER A 44 -21.86 39.64 -19.80
N ILE A 45 -23.02 40.28 -19.92
CA ILE A 45 -23.19 41.73 -19.75
C ILE A 45 -22.74 42.18 -18.34
N SER A 46 -22.96 41.33 -17.32
CA SER A 46 -22.52 41.60 -15.95
C SER A 46 -21.04 41.31 -15.69
N ARG A 47 -20.28 40.66 -16.60
CA ARG A 47 -18.85 40.32 -16.46
C ARG A 47 -18.44 39.59 -15.15
N GLU A 48 -19.38 39.18 -14.33
CA GLU A 48 -19.11 38.79 -12.94
C GLU A 48 -18.73 37.31 -12.78
N LYS A 49 -19.27 36.39 -13.59
CA LYS A 49 -18.91 34.95 -13.60
C LYS A 49 -19.16 34.29 -14.96
N SER A 50 -18.25 33.42 -15.41
CA SER A 50 -18.45 32.61 -16.61
C SER A 50 -19.56 31.57 -16.40
N GLN A 51 -20.68 31.71 -17.10
CA GLN A 51 -21.85 30.83 -16.94
C GLN A 51 -21.76 29.53 -17.76
N ASP A 52 -20.84 29.44 -18.73
CA ASP A 52 -20.67 28.23 -19.54
C ASP A 52 -19.75 27.21 -18.85
N ARG A 53 -20.36 26.38 -18.00
CA ARG A 53 -19.65 25.30 -17.30
C ARG A 53 -18.98 24.30 -18.26
N ARG A 54 -19.55 24.06 -19.44
CA ARG A 54 -19.01 23.08 -20.39
C ARG A 54 -17.72 23.58 -21.04
N LEU A 55 -17.64 24.88 -21.31
CA LEU A 55 -16.42 25.49 -21.83
C LEU A 55 -15.29 25.47 -20.79
N LEU A 56 -15.60 25.82 -19.54
CA LEU A 56 -14.62 25.76 -18.43
C LEU A 56 -14.11 24.33 -18.20
N ASP A 57 -14.98 23.33 -18.26
CA ASP A 57 -14.56 21.92 -18.12
C ASP A 57 -13.60 21.50 -19.26
N LYS A 58 -13.86 21.93 -20.51
CA LYS A 58 -12.95 21.70 -21.64
C LYS A 58 -11.62 22.45 -21.49
N LEU A 59 -11.67 23.67 -20.98
CA LEU A 59 -10.49 24.48 -20.71
C LEU A 59 -9.60 23.77 -19.68
N GLN A 60 -10.21 23.29 -18.59
CA GLN A 60 -9.53 22.49 -17.56
C GLN A 60 -8.90 21.22 -18.16
N ASP A 61 -9.62 20.48 -19.01
CA ASP A 61 -9.06 19.32 -19.74
C ASP A 61 -7.77 19.67 -20.51
N VAL A 62 -7.76 20.81 -21.19
CA VAL A 62 -6.61 21.26 -21.99
C VAL A 62 -5.46 21.68 -21.09
N VAL A 63 -5.74 22.44 -20.03
CA VAL A 63 -4.73 22.89 -19.05
C VAL A 63 -4.05 21.69 -18.41
N VAL A 64 -4.83 20.75 -17.86
CA VAL A 64 -4.29 19.54 -17.22
C VAL A 64 -3.44 18.73 -18.19
N ARG A 65 -3.92 18.53 -19.43
CA ARG A 65 -3.18 17.76 -20.45
C ARG A 65 -1.85 18.42 -20.82
N LYS A 66 -1.83 19.75 -21.00
CA LYS A 66 -0.61 20.50 -21.30
C LYS A 66 0.37 20.44 -20.12
N PHE A 67 -0.14 20.59 -18.90
CA PHE A 67 0.66 20.50 -17.69
C PHE A 67 1.31 19.11 -17.51
N LEU A 68 0.52 18.03 -17.61
CA LEU A 68 1.04 16.67 -17.50
C LEU A 68 2.07 16.36 -18.60
N ARG A 69 1.81 16.78 -19.84
CA ARG A 69 2.78 16.63 -20.93
C ARG A 69 4.08 17.36 -20.63
N PHE A 70 4.00 18.61 -20.17
CA PHE A 70 5.19 19.37 -19.77
C PHE A 70 6.01 18.65 -18.69
N LEU A 71 5.36 18.13 -17.65
CA LEU A 71 6.05 17.37 -16.60
C LEU A 71 6.67 16.07 -17.12
N LEU A 72 5.96 15.33 -17.97
CA LEU A 72 6.48 14.10 -18.59
C LEU A 72 7.69 14.39 -19.48
N ASP A 73 7.66 15.48 -20.25
CA ASP A 73 8.79 15.90 -21.06
C ASP A 73 9.98 16.32 -20.19
N LYS A 74 9.74 17.02 -19.07
CA LYS A 74 10.79 17.40 -18.11
C LYS A 74 11.41 16.20 -17.41
N ALA A 75 10.61 15.23 -16.98
CA ALA A 75 11.10 13.98 -16.37
C ALA A 75 12.04 13.21 -17.31
N LYS A 76 11.79 13.27 -18.63
CA LYS A 76 12.64 12.63 -19.66
C LYS A 76 13.88 13.45 -20.02
N GLN A 77 13.76 14.77 -20.12
CA GLN A 77 14.85 15.65 -20.57
C GLN A 77 15.88 15.91 -19.47
N ASP A 78 15.44 16.09 -18.23
CA ASP A 78 16.28 16.48 -17.09
C ASP A 78 15.72 15.84 -15.81
N ARG A 79 16.09 14.58 -15.58
CA ARG A 79 15.63 13.79 -14.43
C ARG A 79 15.97 14.47 -13.11
N ALA A 80 17.17 15.03 -12.98
CA ALA A 80 17.64 15.65 -11.74
C ALA A 80 16.74 16.83 -11.34
N LYS A 81 16.48 17.77 -12.26
CA LYS A 81 15.56 18.88 -11.99
C LYS A 81 14.12 18.42 -11.76
N TYR A 82 13.68 17.36 -12.44
CA TYR A 82 12.36 16.79 -12.17
C TYR A 82 12.27 16.23 -10.75
N LEU A 83 13.31 15.54 -10.25
CA LEU A 83 13.31 15.01 -8.89
C LEU A 83 13.38 16.12 -7.83
N GLU A 84 14.07 17.23 -8.10
CA GLU A 84 14.00 18.45 -7.26
C GLU A 84 12.57 18.99 -7.17
N PHE A 85 11.87 19.09 -8.31
CA PHE A 85 10.45 19.44 -8.34
C PHE A 85 9.59 18.41 -7.61
N TYR A 86 9.85 17.12 -7.82
CA TYR A 86 9.09 16.04 -7.22
C TYR A 86 9.20 16.06 -5.69
N ALA A 87 10.38 16.32 -5.13
CA ALA A 87 10.59 16.40 -3.69
C ALA A 87 9.65 17.41 -3.00
N GLU A 88 9.37 18.54 -3.65
CA GLU A 88 8.51 19.59 -3.10
C GLU A 88 7.01 19.38 -3.45
N TYR A 89 6.71 18.90 -4.65
CA TYR A 89 5.34 18.90 -5.20
C TYR A 89 4.70 17.51 -5.36
N ALA A 90 5.38 16.42 -4.99
CA ALA A 90 4.87 15.05 -5.17
C ALA A 90 3.49 14.83 -4.53
N THR A 91 3.22 15.41 -3.36
CA THR A 91 1.93 15.26 -2.65
C THR A 91 0.76 15.68 -3.53
N PHE A 92 0.91 16.77 -4.29
CA PHE A 92 -0.11 17.25 -5.23
C PHE A 92 -0.35 16.27 -6.39
N LEU A 93 0.72 15.69 -6.93
CA LEU A 93 0.61 14.68 -8.00
C LEU A 93 -0.06 13.40 -7.49
N LYS A 94 0.28 12.97 -6.27
CA LYS A 94 -0.30 11.82 -5.57
C LYS A 94 -1.79 12.03 -5.29
N GLU A 95 -2.16 13.22 -4.79
CA GLU A 95 -3.57 13.61 -4.64
C GLU A 95 -4.31 13.52 -5.99
N GLY A 96 -3.72 14.03 -7.07
CA GLY A 96 -4.26 13.93 -8.42
C GLY A 96 -4.43 12.49 -8.88
N ALA A 97 -3.46 11.61 -8.62
CA ALA A 97 -3.53 10.20 -9.01
C ALA A 97 -4.70 9.46 -8.35
N CYS A 98 -5.07 9.84 -7.13
CA CYS A 98 -6.24 9.30 -6.43
C CYS A 98 -7.56 9.90 -6.92
N HIS A 99 -7.65 11.23 -7.00
CA HIS A 99 -8.92 11.95 -7.11
C HIS A 99 -9.28 12.42 -8.53
N ASP A 100 -8.33 12.47 -9.47
CA ASP A 100 -8.60 12.95 -10.83
C ASP A 100 -9.23 11.85 -11.69
N HIS A 101 -10.50 11.60 -11.47
CA HIS A 101 -11.27 10.62 -12.22
C HIS A 101 -11.60 11.04 -13.66
N GLY A 102 -10.97 12.10 -14.23
CA GLY A 102 -11.17 12.54 -15.60
C GLY A 102 -12.64 12.65 -16.03
N ARG A 103 -13.23 13.85 -16.02
CA ARG A 103 -14.66 13.99 -16.34
C ARG A 103 -14.96 13.48 -17.75
N ARG A 104 -15.79 12.44 -17.83
CA ARG A 104 -16.15 11.70 -19.05
C ARG A 104 -16.52 12.66 -20.20
N GLN A 105 -15.69 12.74 -21.24
CA GLN A 105 -16.15 13.24 -22.54
C GLN A 105 -17.04 12.15 -23.18
N GLY A 106 -18.35 12.31 -23.02
CA GLY A 106 -19.34 11.67 -23.90
C GLY A 106 -20.09 10.45 -23.35
N ARG A 107 -21.43 10.62 -23.34
CA ARG A 107 -22.46 9.59 -23.54
C ARG A 107 -22.43 8.35 -22.63
N THR A 108 -22.99 8.49 -21.43
CA THR A 108 -23.98 7.49 -21.00
C THR A 108 -25.06 8.22 -20.22
N ARG A 109 -26.27 8.27 -20.81
CA ARG A 109 -27.50 8.52 -20.06
C ARG A 109 -27.74 7.28 -19.19
N GLU A 110 -27.00 7.12 -18.11
CA GLU A 110 -27.38 6.13 -17.10
C GLU A 110 -27.40 6.75 -15.73
N ARG A 111 -28.51 6.45 -15.10
CA ARG A 111 -29.15 7.05 -13.94
C ARG A 111 -28.47 6.52 -12.68
N ASN A 112 -27.14 6.55 -12.64
CA ASN A 112 -26.37 5.94 -11.57
C ASN A 112 -26.09 7.01 -10.52
N SER A 113 -26.66 6.78 -9.34
CA SER A 113 -26.58 7.64 -8.17
C SER A 113 -25.13 7.94 -7.83
N GLN A 114 -24.90 9.09 -7.19
CA GLN A 114 -23.59 9.57 -6.77
C GLN A 114 -22.78 8.51 -5.97
N LEU A 115 -23.48 7.66 -5.22
CA LEU A 115 -22.95 6.49 -4.51
C LEU A 115 -22.38 5.41 -5.45
N GLN A 116 -23.00 5.15 -6.59
CA GLN A 116 -22.51 4.15 -7.53
C GLN A 116 -21.26 4.65 -8.29
N ARG A 117 -21.00 5.96 -8.36
CA ARG A 117 -19.71 6.50 -8.85
C ARG A 117 -18.59 6.40 -7.83
N LEU A 118 -18.93 6.50 -6.54
CA LEU A 118 -18.00 6.29 -5.42
C LEU A 118 -17.64 4.81 -5.23
N LEU A 119 -18.59 3.90 -5.51
CA LEU A 119 -18.44 2.46 -5.29
C LEU A 119 -18.07 1.65 -6.54
N SER A 120 -18.18 2.23 -7.75
CA SER A 120 -17.66 1.58 -8.96
C SER A 120 -16.15 1.77 -9.01
N ARG A 121 -15.40 0.65 -8.94
CA ARG A 121 -13.93 0.61 -9.10
C ARG A 121 -13.50 1.61 -10.19
N PRO A 122 -12.69 2.62 -9.88
CA PRO A 122 -12.39 3.67 -10.84
C PRO A 122 -11.65 3.06 -12.02
N PHE A 123 -12.29 3.04 -13.19
CA PHE A 123 -11.60 2.80 -14.46
C PHE A 123 -10.43 3.79 -14.56
N SER A 124 -9.24 3.29 -14.89
CA SER A 124 -8.06 4.13 -15.10
C SER A 124 -8.34 5.17 -16.19
N THR A 125 -8.39 6.45 -15.80
CA THR A 125 -8.53 7.54 -16.77
C THR A 125 -7.18 7.86 -17.38
N ARG A 126 -7.18 8.42 -18.60
CA ARG A 126 -5.94 8.84 -19.26
C ARG A 126 -5.10 9.78 -18.38
N ARG A 127 -5.74 10.68 -17.62
CA ARG A 127 -5.05 11.58 -16.69
C ARG A 127 -4.38 10.83 -15.55
N ARG A 128 -5.06 9.84 -14.96
CA ARG A 128 -4.48 8.99 -13.90
C ARG A 128 -3.31 8.15 -14.41
N ALA A 129 -3.42 7.62 -15.62
CA ALA A 129 -2.31 6.91 -16.26
C ALA A 129 -1.10 7.83 -16.50
N ASP A 130 -1.33 9.07 -16.94
CA ASP A 130 -0.24 10.04 -17.13
C ASP A 130 0.35 10.52 -15.77
N LEU A 131 -0.48 10.67 -14.73
CA LEU A 131 -0.03 10.96 -13.37
C LEU A 131 0.79 9.81 -12.76
N ALA A 132 0.37 8.55 -12.96
CA ALA A 132 1.09 7.38 -12.45
C ALA A 132 2.53 7.31 -12.98
N LYS A 133 2.75 7.71 -14.24
CA LYS A 133 4.09 7.79 -14.86
C LYS A 133 4.99 8.87 -14.24
N LEU A 134 4.40 9.85 -13.57
CA LEU A 134 5.10 10.94 -12.89
C LEU A 134 5.44 10.59 -11.43
N LEU A 135 5.03 9.42 -10.94
CA LEU A 135 5.30 8.97 -9.58
C LEU A 135 6.62 8.21 -9.51
N TYR A 136 7.36 8.46 -8.42
CA TYR A 136 8.68 7.91 -8.17
C TYR A 136 8.75 7.35 -6.75
N PHE A 137 9.37 6.17 -6.62
CA PHE A 137 9.42 5.40 -5.38
C PHE A 137 10.80 4.79 -5.17
N ASP A 138 11.14 4.50 -3.91
CA ASP A 138 12.29 3.66 -3.57
C ASP A 138 11.94 2.19 -3.88
N THR A 139 12.92 1.32 -4.11
CA THR A 139 12.72 -0.10 -4.32
C THR A 139 13.69 -0.95 -3.51
N SER A 140 13.39 -2.23 -3.42
CA SER A 140 14.26 -3.20 -2.78
C SER A 140 15.65 -3.31 -3.43
N SER A 141 15.78 -2.99 -4.73
CA SER A 141 17.03 -3.15 -5.49
C SER A 141 17.94 -1.92 -5.46
N SER A 142 17.38 -0.72 -5.31
CA SER A 142 18.14 0.54 -5.29
C SER A 142 17.45 1.57 -4.41
N ALA A 143 18.25 2.36 -3.66
CA ALA A 143 17.77 3.53 -2.92
C ALA A 143 17.50 4.74 -3.83
N GLU A 144 17.85 4.65 -5.11
CA GLU A 144 17.52 5.69 -6.08
C GLU A 144 16.03 5.60 -6.48
N LEU A 145 15.36 6.75 -6.45
CA LEU A 145 13.97 6.85 -6.86
C LEU A 145 13.77 6.40 -8.30
N THR A 146 12.83 5.48 -8.52
CA THR A 146 12.47 4.93 -9.83
C THR A 146 10.99 5.16 -10.14
N SER A 147 10.65 5.28 -11.42
CA SER A 147 9.25 5.37 -11.86
C SER A 147 8.60 3.99 -11.99
N LEU A 148 7.26 3.96 -12.06
CA LEU A 148 6.53 2.71 -12.33
C LEU A 148 6.87 2.13 -13.71
N ASP A 149 7.14 2.96 -14.72
CA ASP A 149 7.55 2.50 -16.05
C ASP A 149 8.93 1.83 -16.01
N GLU A 150 9.85 2.36 -15.21
CA GLU A 150 11.19 1.79 -15.02
C GLU A 150 11.14 0.47 -14.28
N TYR A 151 10.33 0.37 -13.22
CA TYR A 151 10.08 -0.90 -12.52
C TYR A 151 9.53 -1.95 -13.48
N VAL A 152 8.49 -1.61 -14.25
CA VAL A 152 7.91 -2.52 -15.25
C VAL A 152 8.92 -2.93 -16.32
N GLY A 153 9.83 -2.03 -16.71
CA GLY A 153 10.91 -2.33 -17.66
C GLY A 153 11.96 -3.32 -17.13
N ARG A 154 12.05 -3.52 -15.81
CA ARG A 154 12.93 -4.50 -15.16
C ARG A 154 12.25 -5.84 -14.86
N LEU A 155 10.93 -5.93 -15.02
CA LEU A 155 10.21 -7.19 -14.85
C LEU A 155 10.61 -8.18 -15.96
N PRO A 156 10.71 -9.49 -15.65
CA PRO A 156 10.96 -10.51 -16.66
C PRO A 156 9.94 -10.44 -17.80
N GLY A 157 10.40 -10.63 -19.04
CA GLY A 157 9.55 -10.63 -20.24
C GLY A 157 8.62 -11.84 -20.33
N ASP A 158 9.02 -12.95 -19.71
CA ASP A 158 8.29 -14.22 -19.69
C ASP A 158 7.39 -14.29 -18.44
N ALA A 159 6.50 -13.31 -18.29
CA ALA A 159 5.73 -13.13 -17.08
C ALA A 159 4.71 -14.27 -16.87
N LYS A 160 4.92 -15.07 -15.82
CA LYS A 160 3.88 -15.91 -15.19
C LYS A 160 3.01 -15.04 -14.28
N ASP A 161 1.84 -15.52 -13.84
CA ASP A 161 0.84 -14.72 -13.10
C ASP A 161 1.41 -13.83 -11.98
N ASP A 162 2.35 -14.33 -11.18
CA ASP A 162 3.00 -13.56 -10.10
C ASP A 162 4.16 -12.68 -10.55
N ASP A 163 4.77 -12.94 -11.69
CA ASP A 163 5.83 -12.13 -12.31
C ASP A 163 5.27 -10.96 -13.14
N ASP A 164 3.95 -10.95 -13.37
CA ASP A 164 3.24 -9.88 -14.09
C ASP A 164 2.66 -8.78 -13.18
N LYS A 165 3.02 -8.79 -11.90
CA LYS A 165 2.48 -7.85 -10.89
C LYS A 165 3.52 -6.83 -10.45
N ILE A 166 3.05 -5.62 -10.16
CA ILE A 166 3.84 -4.58 -9.50
C ILE A 166 3.60 -4.72 -8.01
N TYR A 167 4.62 -5.16 -7.28
CA TYR A 167 4.51 -5.28 -5.83
C TYR A 167 4.99 -4.03 -5.11
N TYR A 168 4.30 -3.66 -4.05
CA TYR A 168 4.72 -2.59 -3.16
C TYR A 168 4.53 -2.96 -1.70
N LEU A 169 5.35 -2.40 -0.81
CA LEU A 169 5.28 -2.57 0.63
C LEU A 169 5.27 -1.19 1.30
N HIS A 170 4.29 -0.97 2.17
CA HIS A 170 4.26 0.22 3.00
C HIS A 170 5.04 -0.01 4.31
N ALA A 171 6.05 0.81 4.56
CA ALA A 171 6.77 0.85 5.83
C ALA A 171 7.27 2.28 6.09
N PRO A 172 7.43 2.76 7.34
CA PRO A 172 7.82 4.16 7.59
C PRO A 172 9.22 4.55 7.10
N THR A 173 10.13 3.59 6.95
CA THR A 173 11.54 3.80 6.57
C THR A 173 12.04 2.61 5.76
N ARG A 174 13.12 2.79 4.99
CA ARG A 174 13.74 1.71 4.22
C ARG A 174 14.17 0.53 5.09
N GLU A 175 14.75 0.81 6.24
CA GLU A 175 15.25 -0.20 7.18
C GLU A 175 14.11 -1.11 7.65
N LEU A 176 12.98 -0.51 8.03
CA LEU A 176 11.77 -1.22 8.41
C LEU A 176 11.15 -2.01 7.25
N ALA A 177 11.22 -1.50 6.01
CA ALA A 177 10.75 -2.24 4.83
C ALA A 177 11.60 -3.51 4.60
N LEU A 178 12.92 -3.38 4.68
CA LEU A 178 13.86 -4.49 4.50
C LEU A 178 13.80 -5.53 5.64
N ALA A 179 13.42 -5.11 6.85
CA ALA A 179 13.23 -5.98 8.01
C ALA A 179 11.80 -6.57 8.12
N SER A 180 10.90 -6.22 7.19
CA SER A 180 9.51 -6.65 7.25
C SER A 180 9.36 -8.15 6.93
N PRO A 181 8.54 -8.89 7.68
CA PRO A 181 8.17 -10.28 7.34
C PRO A 181 7.56 -10.38 5.93
N TYR A 182 6.85 -9.34 5.48
CA TYR A 182 6.25 -9.28 4.15
C TYR A 182 7.27 -9.15 3.00
N TYR A 183 8.52 -8.80 3.32
CA TYR A 183 9.60 -8.67 2.33
C TYR A 183 10.45 -9.94 2.20
N GLU A 184 10.38 -10.88 3.15
CA GLU A 184 11.22 -12.10 3.16
C GLU A 184 11.11 -12.90 1.85
N ALA A 185 9.89 -13.21 1.41
CA ALA A 185 9.68 -13.94 0.15
C ALA A 185 10.26 -13.22 -1.07
N PHE A 186 10.15 -11.89 -1.12
CA PHE A 186 10.69 -11.07 -2.21
C PHE A 186 12.21 -11.11 -2.23
N LYS A 187 12.83 -11.00 -1.06
CA LYS A 187 14.28 -11.08 -0.89
C LYS A 187 14.82 -12.43 -1.35
N ASP A 188 14.17 -13.52 -0.92
CA ASP A 188 14.63 -14.88 -1.18
C ASP A 188 14.41 -15.28 -2.65
N SER A 189 13.31 -14.84 -3.26
CA SER A 189 13.02 -15.03 -4.69
C SER A 189 13.70 -14.00 -5.61
N LYS A 190 14.47 -13.05 -5.06
CA LYS A 190 15.10 -11.93 -5.78
C LYS A 190 14.12 -11.11 -6.63
N ARG A 191 12.86 -11.01 -6.18
CA ARG A 191 11.82 -10.19 -6.81
C ARG A 191 11.92 -8.75 -6.31
N GLU A 192 11.81 -7.79 -7.22
CA GLU A 192 11.81 -6.37 -6.86
C GLU A 192 10.48 -5.99 -6.21
N CYS A 193 10.53 -5.23 -5.12
CA CYS A 193 9.36 -4.67 -4.44
C CYS A 193 9.54 -3.16 -4.30
N LEU A 194 8.52 -2.37 -4.63
CA LEU A 194 8.50 -0.93 -4.38
C LEU A 194 8.32 -0.67 -2.88
N PHE A 195 9.04 0.31 -2.34
CA PHE A 195 8.84 0.76 -0.96
C PHE A 195 8.12 2.10 -0.96
N VAL A 196 7.06 2.18 -0.17
CA VAL A 196 6.27 3.38 0.02
C VAL A 196 6.26 3.79 1.49
N TYR A 197 6.56 5.05 1.76
CA TYR A 197 6.82 5.52 3.13
C TYR A 197 5.66 6.22 3.79
N ASN A 198 4.78 6.83 2.98
CA ASN A 198 3.70 7.67 3.49
C ASN A 198 2.34 7.00 3.28
N ALA A 199 1.37 7.31 4.14
CA ALA A 199 0.01 6.81 4.01
C ALA A 199 -0.66 7.20 2.68
N ILE A 200 -0.34 8.38 2.14
CA ILE A 200 -0.83 8.79 0.81
C ILE A 200 -0.31 7.88 -0.31
N ASP A 201 0.90 7.35 -0.17
CA ASP A 201 1.51 6.51 -1.20
C ASP A 201 0.80 5.15 -1.28
N ASP A 202 0.54 4.55 -0.13
CA ASP A 202 -0.27 3.32 -0.01
C ASP A 202 -1.69 3.51 -0.55
N PHE A 203 -2.31 4.65 -0.23
CA PHE A 203 -3.61 5.02 -0.80
C PHE A 203 -3.56 5.20 -2.33
N VAL A 204 -2.48 5.78 -2.87
CA VAL A 204 -2.25 5.92 -4.32
C VAL A 204 -2.11 4.54 -4.97
N MET A 205 -1.26 3.67 -4.44
CA MET A 205 -1.03 2.34 -5.00
C MET A 205 -2.33 1.50 -5.02
N SER A 206 -3.07 1.52 -3.91
CA SER A 206 -4.37 0.85 -3.79
C SER A 206 -5.40 1.39 -4.77
N ASN A 207 -5.44 2.71 -4.99
CA ASN A 207 -6.41 3.33 -5.90
C ASN A 207 -6.04 3.17 -7.37
N LEU A 208 -4.75 3.23 -7.73
CA LEU A 208 -4.30 3.07 -9.12
C LEU A 208 -4.74 1.72 -9.68
N GLY A 209 -4.58 0.65 -8.89
CA GLY A 209 -5.04 -0.71 -9.18
C GLY A 209 -4.26 -1.43 -10.29
N THR A 210 -3.99 -0.74 -11.40
CA THR A 210 -3.15 -1.24 -12.49
C THR A 210 -2.26 -0.15 -13.09
N HIS A 211 -1.12 -0.53 -13.64
CA HIS A 211 -0.24 0.34 -14.43
C HIS A 211 0.31 -0.43 -15.63
N ASN A 212 0.20 0.14 -16.83
CA ASN A 212 0.54 -0.52 -18.10
C ASN A 212 -0.05 -1.94 -18.26
N GLY A 213 -1.28 -2.16 -17.78
CA GLY A 213 -1.96 -3.46 -17.83
C GLY A 213 -1.62 -4.41 -16.67
N ARG A 214 -0.58 -4.12 -15.90
CA ARG A 214 -0.11 -4.95 -14.79
C ARG A 214 -0.81 -4.57 -13.48
N PRO A 215 -1.31 -5.55 -12.70
CA PRO A 215 -1.89 -5.28 -11.38
C PRO A 215 -0.88 -4.71 -10.39
N ILE A 216 -1.28 -3.72 -9.60
CA ILE A 216 -0.50 -3.22 -8.46
C ILE A 216 -1.00 -3.93 -7.20
N VAL A 217 -0.11 -4.62 -6.50
CA VAL A 217 -0.45 -5.53 -5.39
C VAL A 217 0.40 -5.23 -4.17
N ALA A 218 -0.24 -5.12 -3.01
CA ALA A 218 0.46 -4.95 -1.74
C ALA A 218 1.18 -6.24 -1.35
N ALA A 219 2.38 -6.15 -0.78
CA ALA A 219 3.20 -7.29 -0.37
C ALA A 219 2.47 -8.21 0.62
N GLU A 220 1.55 -7.67 1.43
CA GLU A 220 0.70 -8.41 2.36
C GLU A 220 -0.17 -9.47 1.68
N ARG A 221 -0.53 -9.23 0.41
CA ARG A 221 -1.34 -10.12 -0.44
C ARG A 221 -0.52 -10.99 -1.38
N ALA A 222 0.81 -10.94 -1.30
CA ALA A 222 1.66 -11.84 -2.08
C ALA A 222 1.55 -13.27 -1.55
N THR A 223 1.41 -14.24 -2.47
CA THR A 223 1.15 -15.64 -2.15
C THR A 223 2.27 -16.60 -2.56
N PHE A 224 3.39 -16.09 -3.11
CA PHE A 224 4.49 -16.94 -3.54
C PHE A 224 5.44 -17.29 -2.38
N ALA A 225 6.09 -18.44 -2.48
CA ALA A 225 6.99 -18.98 -1.45
C ALA A 225 8.32 -18.23 -1.38
N ALA A 226 8.92 -18.21 -0.19
CA ALA A 226 10.31 -17.79 0.03
C ALA A 226 11.24 -18.84 -0.61
N GLY A 227 11.97 -18.43 -1.65
CA GLY A 227 12.82 -19.31 -2.46
C GLY A 227 12.32 -19.60 -3.88
N GLY A 228 11.16 -19.06 -4.28
CA GLY A 228 10.56 -19.31 -5.60
C GLY A 228 11.08 -18.44 -6.75
N ALA A 229 12.31 -18.67 -7.19
CA ALA A 229 12.53 -18.75 -8.64
C ALA A 229 12.19 -20.19 -9.03
N ALA A 230 11.62 -20.41 -10.22
CA ALA A 230 11.27 -21.75 -10.68
C ALA A 230 12.51 -22.67 -10.66
N GLU A 231 12.66 -23.45 -9.61
CA GLU A 231 13.41 -24.70 -9.67
C GLU A 231 12.61 -25.60 -10.60
N GLU A 232 13.09 -25.70 -11.84
CA GLU A 232 12.96 -26.96 -12.56
C GLU A 232 13.28 -28.07 -11.56
N LYS A 233 12.37 -29.04 -11.45
CA LYS A 233 12.62 -30.30 -10.76
C LYS A 233 13.86 -30.93 -11.40
N THR A 234 15.02 -30.54 -10.90
CA THR A 234 16.27 -31.21 -11.20
C THR A 234 16.37 -32.27 -10.14
N GLU A 235 16.34 -33.50 -10.62
CA GLU A 235 16.46 -34.72 -9.87
C GLU A 235 17.62 -34.65 -8.86
N GLU A 236 17.42 -35.33 -7.74
CA GLU A 236 18.41 -35.69 -6.73
C GLU A 236 19.86 -35.64 -7.21
N SER A 237 20.69 -34.76 -6.62
CA SER A 237 22.09 -35.11 -6.34
C SER A 237 22.74 -34.16 -5.33
N GLY A 238 23.13 -34.70 -4.17
CA GLY A 238 24.29 -34.21 -3.41
C GLY A 238 24.04 -33.17 -2.32
N GLY A 239 23.21 -33.48 -1.32
CA GLY A 239 23.15 -32.73 -0.06
C GLY A 239 24.20 -33.24 0.93
N ASP A 240 25.09 -32.33 1.35
CA ASP A 240 26.11 -32.46 2.39
C ASP A 240 25.54 -33.08 3.70
N GLU A 241 26.10 -34.21 4.15
CA GLU A 241 25.56 -35.08 5.23
C GLU A 241 25.69 -34.50 6.66
N ASN A 242 25.75 -33.17 6.85
CA ASN A 242 25.98 -32.59 8.18
C ASN A 242 25.19 -31.32 8.53
N ALA A 243 24.08 -31.03 7.85
CA ALA A 243 23.09 -30.07 8.35
C ALA A 243 22.10 -30.80 9.28
N PRO A 244 21.85 -30.32 10.52
CA PRO A 244 20.81 -30.90 11.35
C PRO A 244 19.48 -30.78 10.60
N ALA A 245 18.78 -31.90 10.43
CA ALA A 245 17.47 -31.94 9.78
C ALA A 245 16.57 -30.87 10.41
N SER A 246 16.28 -29.80 9.66
CA SER A 246 15.43 -28.71 10.12
C SER A 246 14.02 -29.26 10.28
N ARG A 247 13.61 -29.50 11.54
CA ARG A 247 12.27 -30.01 11.87
C ARG A 247 11.23 -29.06 11.28
N THR A 248 10.23 -29.61 10.62
CA THR A 248 9.03 -28.89 10.17
C THR A 248 7.81 -29.54 10.79
N LEU A 249 6.79 -28.77 11.14
CA LEU A 249 5.50 -29.34 11.50
C LEU A 249 4.89 -30.07 10.28
N ASP A 250 4.35 -31.26 10.51
CA ASP A 250 3.53 -31.94 9.50
C ASP A 250 2.10 -31.36 9.45
N ASP A 251 1.28 -31.84 8.53
CA ASP A 251 -0.10 -31.35 8.35
C ASP A 251 -0.98 -31.57 9.60
N ALA A 252 -0.78 -32.67 10.32
CA ALA A 252 -1.57 -33.02 11.50
C ALA A 252 -1.17 -32.15 12.70
N GLU A 253 0.14 -31.92 12.90
CA GLU A 253 0.72 -31.02 13.89
C GLU A 253 0.31 -29.56 13.62
N SER A 254 0.40 -29.13 12.37
CA SER A 254 -0.05 -27.80 11.93
C SER A 254 -1.55 -27.60 12.19
N ALA A 255 -2.37 -28.59 11.85
CA ALA A 255 -3.81 -28.54 12.10
C ALA A 255 -4.15 -28.56 13.60
N PHE A 256 -3.37 -29.28 14.42
CA PHE A 256 -3.52 -29.24 15.88
C PHE A 256 -3.21 -27.84 16.43
N LEU A 257 -2.06 -27.27 16.07
CA LEU A 257 -1.66 -25.95 16.52
C LEU A 257 -2.68 -24.89 16.10
N ALA A 258 -3.14 -24.93 14.84
CA ALA A 258 -4.15 -24.02 14.32
C ALA A 258 -5.45 -24.05 15.15
N ARG A 259 -5.98 -25.25 15.41
CA ARG A 259 -7.20 -25.40 16.24
C ARG A 259 -6.98 -24.89 17.66
N TRP A 260 -5.83 -25.19 18.27
CA TRP A 260 -5.53 -24.73 19.63
C TRP A 260 -5.40 -23.20 19.69
N MET A 261 -4.73 -22.57 18.72
CA MET A 261 -4.59 -21.11 18.66
C MET A 261 -5.93 -20.41 18.46
N VAL A 262 -6.78 -20.88 17.53
CA VAL A 262 -8.12 -20.30 17.31
C VAL A 262 -8.99 -20.42 18.56
N ARG A 263 -8.92 -21.55 19.29
CA ARG A 263 -9.64 -21.71 20.56
C ARG A 263 -9.12 -20.79 21.65
N THR A 264 -7.81 -20.55 21.69
CA THR A 264 -7.14 -19.75 22.73
C THR A 264 -7.33 -18.24 22.51
N LEU A 265 -7.39 -17.82 21.23
CA LEU A 265 -7.45 -16.43 20.79
C LEU A 265 -8.80 -16.13 20.12
N ASP A 266 -9.87 -16.75 20.58
CA ASP A 266 -11.16 -16.82 19.88
C ASP A 266 -11.78 -15.44 19.59
N ASP A 267 -11.48 -14.44 20.40
CA ASP A 267 -11.92 -13.06 20.30
C ASP A 267 -11.21 -12.30 19.16
N ARG A 268 -10.00 -12.72 18.79
CA ARG A 268 -9.09 -11.96 17.91
C ARG A 268 -8.59 -12.71 16.68
N LEU A 269 -8.72 -14.04 16.64
CA LEU A 269 -8.19 -14.89 15.59
C LEU A 269 -9.31 -15.64 14.87
N GLU A 270 -9.35 -15.52 13.54
CA GLU A 270 -10.31 -16.21 12.67
C GLU A 270 -9.77 -17.57 12.24
N SER A 271 -8.54 -17.61 11.74
CA SER A 271 -7.91 -18.82 11.22
C SER A 271 -6.38 -18.76 11.32
N VAL A 272 -5.77 -19.94 11.29
CA VAL A 272 -4.31 -20.12 11.24
C VAL A 272 -3.98 -21.05 10.09
N VAL A 273 -3.05 -20.66 9.22
CA VAL A 273 -2.63 -21.42 8.04
C VAL A 273 -1.10 -21.51 8.01
N PRO A 274 -0.49 -22.68 7.73
CA PRO A 274 0.95 -22.76 7.51
C PRO A 274 1.35 -22.02 6.23
N THR A 275 2.52 -21.39 6.22
CA THR A 275 3.03 -20.66 5.06
C THR A 275 4.49 -20.98 4.77
N ASP A 276 4.85 -20.98 3.49
CA ASP A 276 6.23 -21.09 3.00
C ASP A 276 6.81 -19.73 2.58
N ARG A 277 6.07 -18.62 2.74
CA ARG A 277 6.54 -17.27 2.37
C ARG A 277 7.45 -16.61 3.42
N LEU A 278 7.59 -17.24 4.59
CA LEU A 278 8.43 -16.76 5.69
C LEU A 278 9.68 -17.64 5.81
N SER A 279 10.84 -17.01 5.86
CA SER A 279 12.13 -17.67 6.09
C SER A 279 12.61 -17.48 7.52
N SER A 280 12.56 -16.26 8.05
CA SER A 280 13.11 -15.91 9.37
C SER A 280 12.04 -15.56 10.40
N SER A 281 10.86 -15.12 9.95
CA SER A 281 9.78 -14.73 10.85
C SER A 281 8.90 -15.91 11.27
N PRO A 282 8.36 -15.91 12.50
CA PRO A 282 7.50 -17.00 12.99
C PRO A 282 6.07 -16.94 12.44
N ALA A 283 5.54 -15.74 12.21
CA ALA A 283 4.17 -15.56 11.75
C ALA A 283 3.96 -14.17 11.14
N VAL A 284 2.90 -14.05 10.34
CA VAL A 284 2.49 -12.81 9.67
C VAL A 284 0.97 -12.81 9.49
N LEU A 285 0.34 -11.64 9.34
CA LEU A 285 -1.09 -11.58 9.01
C LEU A 285 -1.33 -11.78 7.51
N ALA A 286 -2.33 -12.59 7.18
CA ALA A 286 -2.80 -12.85 5.83
C ALA A 286 -3.90 -11.84 5.44
N ASP A 287 -3.84 -11.31 4.22
CA ASP A 287 -4.79 -10.33 3.67
C ASP A 287 -5.12 -9.20 4.67
N ALA A 288 -4.09 -8.72 5.36
CA ALA A 288 -4.24 -7.67 6.34
C ALA A 288 -4.76 -6.38 5.69
N GLU A 289 -5.66 -5.68 6.36
CA GLU A 289 -6.01 -4.32 5.99
C GLU A 289 -4.77 -3.43 6.08
N SER A 290 -4.72 -2.37 5.26
CA SER A 290 -3.64 -1.39 5.38
C SER A 290 -3.73 -0.66 6.71
N GLY A 291 -2.69 -0.83 7.54
CA GLY A 291 -2.54 -0.07 8.78
C GLY A 291 -2.44 1.44 8.56
N ALA A 292 -1.85 1.87 7.43
CA ALA A 292 -1.75 3.29 7.08
C ALA A 292 -3.13 3.89 6.77
N MET A 293 -3.94 3.17 5.99
CA MET A 293 -5.29 3.58 5.66
C MET A 293 -6.19 3.59 6.89
N ARG A 294 -6.08 2.57 7.76
CA ARG A 294 -6.83 2.52 9.02
C ARG A 294 -6.53 3.72 9.91
N ARG A 295 -5.25 4.11 10.08
CA ARG A 295 -4.87 5.33 10.81
C ARG A 295 -5.46 6.60 10.19
N MET A 296 -5.45 6.70 8.87
CA MET A 296 -6.06 7.83 8.16
C MET A 296 -7.57 7.90 8.41
N MET A 297 -8.27 6.76 8.33
CA MET A 297 -9.70 6.68 8.64
C MET A 297 -10.00 7.07 10.09
N ALA A 298 -9.14 6.69 11.05
CA ALA A 298 -9.29 7.06 12.45
C ALA A 298 -9.24 8.57 12.65
N LEU A 299 -8.26 9.23 12.01
CA LEU A 299 -8.10 10.69 12.09
C LEU A 299 -9.29 11.41 11.46
N VAL A 300 -9.79 10.93 10.32
CA VAL A 300 -10.98 11.50 9.65
C VAL A 300 -12.24 11.30 10.50
N ALA A 301 -12.46 10.10 11.05
CA ALA A 301 -13.60 9.81 11.92
C ALA A 301 -13.58 10.71 13.17
N GLN A 302 -12.42 10.85 13.81
CA GLN A 302 -12.24 11.70 14.98
C GLN A 302 -12.53 13.19 14.67
N GLN A 303 -12.16 13.67 13.48
CA GLN A 303 -12.40 15.07 13.06
C GLN A 303 -13.84 15.33 12.60
N SER A 304 -14.50 14.35 11.99
CA SER A 304 -15.80 14.55 11.33
C SER A 304 -16.98 14.16 12.21
N THR A 305 -16.96 12.97 12.80
CA THR A 305 -18.06 12.45 13.62
C THR A 305 -17.71 12.42 15.10
N GLY A 306 -16.42 12.48 15.46
CA GLY A 306 -15.94 12.29 16.82
C GLY A 306 -16.03 10.83 17.28
N GLU A 307 -16.35 9.89 16.39
CA GLU A 307 -16.47 8.47 16.69
C GLU A 307 -15.12 7.76 16.53
N ALA A 308 -14.89 6.76 17.38
CA ALA A 308 -13.76 5.85 17.23
C ALA A 308 -14.01 4.86 16.09
N LEU A 309 -12.93 4.38 15.46
CA LEU A 309 -13.06 3.27 14.51
C LEU A 309 -13.57 2.00 15.20
N PRO A 310 -14.27 1.13 14.46
CA PRO A 310 -14.57 -0.20 14.96
C PRO A 310 -13.29 -0.96 15.34
N PRO A 311 -13.39 -1.88 16.31
CA PRO A 311 -12.28 -2.75 16.67
C PRO A 311 -11.82 -3.54 15.44
N LEU A 312 -10.56 -3.96 15.45
CA LEU A 312 -10.02 -4.81 14.39
C LEU A 312 -10.90 -6.06 14.23
N PRO A 313 -11.20 -6.49 12.99
CA PRO A 313 -11.84 -7.77 12.77
C PRO A 313 -10.95 -8.90 13.29
N LYS A 314 -11.51 -10.11 13.40
CA LYS A 314 -10.68 -11.28 13.69
C LYS A 314 -9.65 -11.46 12.57
N GLN A 315 -8.42 -11.75 12.96
CA GLN A 315 -7.28 -11.79 12.05
C GLN A 315 -7.05 -13.19 11.50
N LYS A 316 -6.50 -13.27 10.28
CA LYS A 316 -6.02 -14.51 9.69
C LYS A 316 -4.51 -14.56 9.83
N LEU A 317 -4.00 -15.57 10.50
CA LEU A 317 -2.57 -15.70 10.80
C LEU A 317 -1.94 -16.76 9.90
N GLU A 318 -0.87 -16.39 9.22
CA GLU A 318 0.03 -17.32 8.58
C GLU A 318 1.20 -17.64 9.52
N VAL A 319 1.53 -18.92 9.70
CA VAL A 319 2.61 -19.37 10.59
C VAL A 319 3.69 -20.12 9.82
N ASN A 320 4.94 -19.89 10.16
CA ASN A 320 6.07 -20.60 9.58
C ASN A 320 6.29 -21.95 10.29
N PRO A 321 5.99 -23.10 9.65
CA PRO A 321 6.06 -24.41 10.29
C PRO A 321 7.49 -24.86 10.62
N LYS A 322 8.50 -24.17 10.08
CA LYS A 322 9.94 -24.45 10.30
C LYS A 322 10.54 -23.59 11.41
N HIS A 323 9.83 -22.54 11.85
CA HIS A 323 10.40 -21.58 12.79
C HIS A 323 10.49 -22.17 14.22
N PRO A 324 11.63 -22.04 14.93
CA PRO A 324 11.82 -22.63 16.26
C PRO A 324 10.74 -22.26 17.30
N VAL A 325 10.29 -21.01 17.29
CA VAL A 325 9.19 -20.54 18.15
C VAL A 325 7.87 -21.26 17.86
N VAL A 326 7.56 -21.56 16.60
CA VAL A 326 6.32 -22.24 16.19
C VAL A 326 6.38 -23.72 16.59
N LEU A 327 7.53 -24.37 16.37
CA LEU A 327 7.80 -25.74 16.83
C LEU A 327 7.66 -25.87 18.36
N ALA A 328 8.30 -24.96 19.10
CA ALA A 328 8.25 -24.94 20.56
C ALA A 328 6.84 -24.65 21.10
N LEU A 329 6.09 -23.77 20.43
CA LEU A 329 4.70 -23.46 20.78
C LEU A 329 3.81 -24.69 20.60
N HIS A 330 3.94 -25.40 19.47
CA HIS A 330 3.24 -26.65 19.22
C HIS A 330 3.55 -27.69 20.33
N ASP A 331 4.83 -27.92 20.63
CA ASP A 331 5.24 -28.91 21.63
C ASP A 331 4.77 -28.54 23.06
N ALA A 332 4.73 -27.25 23.40
CA ALA A 332 4.20 -26.78 24.67
C ALA A 332 2.67 -26.99 24.75
N ALA A 333 1.93 -26.60 23.71
CA ALA A 333 0.47 -26.77 23.64
C ALA A 333 0.04 -28.25 23.66
N LYS A 334 0.86 -29.13 23.05
CA LYS A 334 0.61 -30.59 23.03
C LYS A 334 0.86 -31.23 24.39
N ARG A 335 1.86 -30.76 25.16
CA ARG A 335 2.13 -31.23 26.52
C ARG A 335 1.05 -30.82 27.51
N SER A 336 0.60 -29.57 27.44
CA SER A 336 -0.50 -29.06 28.25
C SER A 336 -1.17 -27.91 27.52
N SER A 337 -2.47 -28.05 27.27
CA SER A 337 -3.22 -27.01 26.55
C SER A 337 -3.33 -25.69 27.32
N ASP A 338 -3.09 -25.74 28.63
CA ASP A 338 -3.24 -24.63 29.57
C ASP A 338 -1.87 -24.19 30.13
N ASP A 339 -0.76 -24.59 29.48
CA ASP A 339 0.57 -24.10 29.86
C ASP A 339 0.62 -22.57 29.72
N ALA A 340 0.87 -21.90 30.85
CA ALA A 340 0.87 -20.44 30.90
C ALA A 340 1.87 -19.81 29.94
N THR A 341 3.03 -20.45 29.69
CA THR A 341 4.02 -19.95 28.75
C THR A 341 3.50 -20.05 27.31
N ALA A 342 2.89 -21.18 26.94
CA ALA A 342 2.27 -21.37 25.62
C ALA A 342 1.16 -20.36 25.36
N LEU A 343 0.25 -20.17 26.33
CA LEU A 343 -0.85 -19.20 26.23
C LEU A 343 -0.32 -17.77 25.98
N HIS A 344 0.61 -17.30 26.81
CA HIS A 344 1.20 -15.98 26.63
C HIS A 344 2.00 -15.86 25.32
N ALA A 345 2.71 -16.92 24.91
CA ALA A 345 3.45 -16.93 23.65
C ALA A 345 2.52 -16.85 22.43
N ALA A 346 1.37 -17.51 22.44
CA ALA A 346 0.37 -17.43 21.37
C ALA A 346 -0.18 -16.00 21.20
N HIS A 347 -0.57 -15.35 22.32
CA HIS A 347 -0.99 -13.96 22.29
C HIS A 347 0.13 -13.03 21.81
N GLN A 348 1.37 -13.28 22.24
CA GLN A 348 2.53 -12.47 21.84
C GLN A 348 2.86 -12.63 20.36
N LEU A 349 2.73 -13.84 19.81
CA LEU A 349 2.94 -14.13 18.40
C LEU A 349 1.92 -13.36 17.53
N LEU A 350 0.64 -13.40 17.90
CA LEU A 350 -0.41 -12.65 17.22
C LEU A 350 -0.17 -11.13 17.30
N ASP A 351 0.16 -10.61 18.48
CA ASP A 351 0.42 -9.17 18.67
C ASP A 351 1.62 -8.70 17.83
N THR A 352 2.67 -9.51 17.75
CA THR A 352 3.85 -9.21 16.92
C THR A 352 3.48 -9.18 15.42
N ALA A 353 2.62 -10.10 14.96
CA ALA A 353 2.10 -10.06 13.59
C ALA A 353 1.22 -8.83 13.31
N ILE A 354 0.39 -8.40 14.27
CA ILE A 354 -0.41 -7.17 14.19
C ILE A 354 0.48 -5.92 14.14
N VAL A 355 1.57 -5.89 14.91
CA VAL A 355 2.59 -4.82 14.83
C VAL A 355 3.23 -4.79 13.44
N ALA A 356 3.63 -5.95 12.91
CA ALA A 356 4.27 -6.05 11.60
C ALA A 356 3.34 -5.56 10.46
N ALA A 357 2.03 -5.82 10.57
CA ALA A 357 1.02 -5.27 9.65
C ALA A 357 0.71 -3.78 9.86
N GLY A 358 1.30 -3.15 10.88
CA GLY A 358 1.04 -1.76 11.24
C GLY A 358 -0.39 -1.51 11.74
N LEU A 359 -1.08 -2.55 12.22
CA LEU A 359 -2.48 -2.50 12.67
C LEU A 359 -2.62 -2.28 14.18
N MET A 360 -1.52 -2.33 14.93
CA MET A 360 -1.55 -2.13 16.37
C MET A 360 -1.89 -0.68 16.75
N ASP A 361 -2.96 -0.51 17.53
CA ASP A 361 -3.40 0.80 18.02
C ASP A 361 -2.46 1.36 19.10
N ASP A 362 -2.10 0.54 20.11
CA ASP A 362 -1.19 0.92 21.19
C ASP A 362 -0.30 -0.25 21.63
N ALA A 363 1.00 -0.14 21.35
CA ALA A 363 1.99 -1.17 21.67
C ALA A 363 2.21 -1.38 23.18
N ARG A 364 1.81 -0.42 24.02
CA ARG A 364 1.95 -0.54 25.49
C ARG A 364 1.08 -1.64 26.07
N THR A 365 0.01 -2.02 25.36
CA THR A 365 -0.86 -3.15 25.74
C THR A 365 -0.11 -4.49 25.83
N MET A 366 1.04 -4.62 25.15
CA MET A 366 1.87 -5.82 25.17
C MET A 366 2.78 -5.92 26.40
N ILE A 367 3.09 -4.79 27.06
CA ILE A 367 4.13 -4.71 28.11
C ILE A 367 3.88 -5.69 29.27
N PRO A 368 2.67 -5.79 29.85
CA PRO A 368 2.44 -6.72 30.96
C PRO A 368 2.72 -8.19 30.57
N ARG A 369 2.36 -8.57 29.33
CA ARG A 369 2.59 -9.93 28.82
C ARG A 369 4.06 -10.18 28.52
N LEU A 370 4.78 -9.21 27.97
CA LEU A 370 6.23 -9.30 27.77
C LEU A 370 6.96 -9.51 29.10
N ASN A 371 6.60 -8.75 30.14
CA ASN A 371 7.13 -8.93 31.48
C ASN A 371 6.81 -10.32 32.04
N LYS A 372 5.58 -10.82 31.81
CA LYS A 372 5.20 -12.16 32.26
C LYS A 372 5.96 -13.28 31.54
N LEU A 373 6.19 -13.13 30.24
CA LEU A 373 7.01 -14.07 29.47
C LEU A 373 8.47 -14.07 29.96
N LEU A 374 9.03 -12.91 30.26
CA LEU A 374 10.37 -12.80 30.86
C LEU A 374 10.44 -13.47 32.23
N GLU A 375 9.46 -13.23 33.09
CA GLU A 375 9.34 -13.89 34.40
C GLU A 375 9.29 -15.42 34.25
N LEU A 376 8.44 -15.92 33.37
CA LEU A 376 8.30 -17.37 33.13
C LEU A 376 9.58 -17.97 32.53
N ALA A 377 10.27 -17.26 31.64
CA ALA A 377 11.50 -17.73 31.02
C ALA A 377 12.67 -17.81 32.02
N LEU A 378 12.80 -16.81 32.89
CA LEU A 378 13.89 -16.76 33.88
C LEU A 378 13.64 -17.67 35.09
N LEU A 379 12.39 -17.80 35.55
CA LEU A 379 12.06 -18.61 36.73
C LEU A 379 11.85 -20.10 36.44
N LYS A 380 11.55 -20.50 35.19
CA LYS A 380 11.45 -21.94 34.82
C LYS A 380 12.81 -22.64 34.73
N GLN A 381 13.94 -21.92 34.74
CA GLN A 381 15.27 -22.55 34.65
C GLN A 381 15.77 -23.17 35.97
N ASP A 382 15.08 -22.93 37.10
CA ASP A 382 15.45 -23.44 38.43
C ASP A 382 14.64 -24.68 38.89
N LYS A 383 14.01 -25.42 37.95
CA LYS A 383 13.36 -26.71 38.21
C LYS A 383 13.70 -27.70 37.11
#